data_AF-A0A7X3SKU5-F1
#
_entry.id   AF-A0A7X3SKU5-F1
#
_cell.length_a   1.000
_cell.length_b   1.000
_cell.length_c   1.000
_cell.angle_alpha   90.00
_cell.angle_beta   90.00
_cell.angle_gamma   90.00
#
_symmetry.space_group_name_H-M   'P 1'
#
loop_
_entity.id
_entity.type
_entity.pdbx_description
1 polymer ?
#
loop_
_entity_poly.entity_id
_entity_poly.type
_entity_poly.pdbx_seq_one_letter_code
_entity_poly.pdbx_strand_id
1 'polypeptide(L)'
;MLTEQLLKSPGFLYQIDSAYYFLGKWICRKCTELDATDCVVMYQMCRNGQEEPDTGMYFNKLRAYSDFALEVPCNPAKTRTDMTALLDSLSDSALASLDAQFQHFKEDYQKYSAL
;
A
#
# COMPACT_ATOMS: atom_id res chain seq x y z
N MET A 1 0.86 -1.25 -16.62
CA MET A 1 -0.28 -0.58 -15.95
C MET A 1 -0.14 -0.78 -14.46
N LEU A 2 -0.43 0.24 -13.64
CA LEU A 2 -0.24 0.21 -12.18
C LEU A 2 -0.98 -0.96 -11.51
N THR A 3 -2.20 -1.25 -11.97
CA THR A 3 -3.01 -2.40 -11.52
C THR A 3 -2.25 -3.73 -11.56
N GLU A 4 -1.58 -4.04 -12.68
CA GLU A 4 -0.82 -5.30 -12.80
C GLU A 4 0.42 -5.33 -11.90
N GLN A 5 1.00 -4.17 -11.57
CA GLN A 5 2.12 -4.10 -10.64
C GLN A 5 1.65 -4.33 -9.20
N LEU A 6 0.58 -3.65 -8.79
CA LEU A 6 -0.05 -3.84 -7.48
C LEU A 6 -0.51 -5.31 -7.29
N LEU A 7 -1.14 -5.91 -8.30
CA LEU A 7 -1.57 -7.31 -8.28
C LEU A 7 -0.42 -8.34 -8.22
N LYS A 8 0.83 -7.92 -8.39
CA LYS A 8 2.01 -8.78 -8.24
C LYS A 8 2.80 -8.49 -6.97
N SER A 9 2.61 -7.33 -6.37
CA SER A 9 3.30 -6.90 -5.16
C SER A 9 2.64 -7.43 -3.88
N PRO A 10 3.39 -7.59 -2.79
CA PRO A 10 2.84 -7.77 -1.45
C PRO A 10 1.87 -6.64 -1.08
N GLY A 11 0.98 -6.91 -0.12
CA GLY A 11 0.05 -5.90 0.38
C GLY A 11 0.78 -4.73 1.04
N PHE A 12 0.33 -3.51 0.76
CA PHE A 12 0.77 -2.31 1.45
C PHE A 12 -0.39 -1.32 1.58
N LEU A 13 -0.22 -0.31 2.44
CA LEU A 13 -1.23 0.71 2.70
C LEU A 13 -0.91 1.97 1.91
N TYR A 14 -1.85 2.44 1.09
CA TYR A 14 -1.70 3.61 0.24
C TYR A 14 -2.77 4.64 0.57
N GLN A 15 -2.41 5.92 0.47
CA GLN A 15 -3.38 7.01 0.55
C GLN A 15 -3.93 7.33 -0.85
N ILE A 16 -5.25 7.35 -0.97
CA ILE A 16 -5.97 7.76 -2.18
C ILE A 16 -6.98 8.83 -1.75
N ASP A 17 -6.75 10.06 -2.20
CA ASP A 17 -7.46 11.25 -1.75
C ASP A 17 -7.49 11.37 -0.22
N SER A 18 -8.68 11.26 0.38
CA SER A 18 -8.91 11.36 1.83
C SER A 18 -9.02 10.00 2.54
N ALA A 19 -8.82 8.90 1.82
CA ALA A 19 -8.96 7.55 2.34
C ALA A 19 -7.67 6.73 2.19
N TYR A 20 -7.59 5.63 2.92
CA TYR A 20 -6.47 4.70 2.86
C TYR A 20 -6.95 3.33 2.41
N TYR A 21 -6.14 2.65 1.60
CA TYR A 21 -6.47 1.35 1.01
C TYR A 21 -5.30 0.40 1.13
N PHE A 22 -5.57 -0.81 1.64
CA PHE A 22 -4.67 -1.93 1.49
C PHE A 22 -4.78 -2.46 0.06
N LEU A 23 -3.68 -2.38 -0.69
CA LEU A 23 -3.60 -2.84 -2.07
C LEU A 23 -2.44 -3.82 -2.24
N GLY A 24 -2.66 -4.90 -2.99
CA GLY A 24 -1.64 -5.89 -3.31
C GLY A 24 -2.21 -7.14 -3.98
N LYS A 25 -1.37 -8.15 -4.23
CA LYS A 25 -1.70 -9.40 -4.93
C LYS A 25 -2.98 -10.10 -4.46
N TRP A 26 -3.32 -9.99 -3.17
CA TRP A 26 -4.47 -10.67 -2.57
C TRP A 26 -5.39 -9.73 -1.79
N ILE A 27 -5.20 -8.42 -1.92
CA ILE A 27 -5.96 -7.44 -1.14
C ILE A 27 -6.26 -6.18 -1.96
N CYS A 28 -7.52 -5.76 -1.90
CA CYS A 28 -7.98 -4.48 -2.38
C CYS A 28 -9.12 -4.06 -1.47
N ARG A 29 -8.80 -3.34 -0.39
CA ARG A 29 -9.77 -3.01 0.67
C ARG A 29 -9.48 -1.64 1.26
N LYS A 30 -10.54 -0.89 1.56
CA LYS A 30 -10.45 0.35 2.33
C LYS A 30 -10.04 0.03 3.78
N CYS A 31 -9.00 0.70 4.25
CA CYS A 31 -8.53 0.64 5.63
C CYS A 31 -9.48 1.41 6.54
N THR A 32 -9.83 0.79 7.66
CA THR A 32 -10.69 1.36 8.70
C THR A 32 -9.99 1.49 10.05
N GLU A 33 -8.77 0.97 10.14
CA GLU A 33 -7.98 0.87 11.36
C GLU A 33 -7.14 2.13 11.55
N LEU A 34 -7.43 2.91 12.60
CA LEU A 34 -6.74 4.17 12.89
C LEU A 34 -5.23 3.96 13.09
N ASP A 35 -4.84 2.91 13.81
CA ASP A 35 -3.43 2.60 14.06
C ASP A 35 -2.63 2.38 12.76
N ALA A 36 -3.27 1.81 11.73
CA ALA A 36 -2.65 1.59 10.44
C ALA A 36 -2.55 2.89 9.64
N THR A 37 -3.58 3.75 9.68
CA THR A 37 -3.53 5.06 9.02
C THR A 37 -2.50 5.98 9.66
N ASP A 38 -2.41 6.03 10.99
CA ASP A 38 -1.38 6.81 11.70
C ASP A 38 0.03 6.28 11.37
N CYS A 39 0.17 4.96 11.26
CA CYS A 39 1.41 4.33 10.83
C CYS A 39 1.83 4.74 9.40
N VAL A 40 0.89 4.91 8.47
CA VAL A 40 1.20 5.39 7.11
C VAL A 40 1.69 6.84 7.14
N VAL A 41 1.06 7.69 7.95
CA VAL A 41 1.47 9.10 8.08
C VAL A 41 2.90 9.17 8.63
N MET A 42 3.20 8.41 9.69
CA MET A 42 4.55 8.36 10.25
C MET A 42 5.57 7.81 9.26
N TYR A 43 5.24 6.74 8.53
CA TYR A 43 6.09 6.21 7.45
C TYR A 43 6.43 7.28 6.41
N GLN A 44 5.43 8.01 5.92
CA GLN A 44 5.63 9.07 4.93
C GLN A 44 6.49 10.22 5.47
N MET A 45 6.29 10.62 6.73
CA MET A 45 7.09 11.67 7.37
C MET A 45 8.55 11.25 7.52
N CYS A 46 8.82 10.07 8.09
CA CYS A 46 10.18 9.55 8.27
C CYS A 46 10.89 9.36 6.93
N ARG A 47 10.18 8.84 5.92
CA ARG A 47 10.74 8.64 4.57
C ARG A 47 11.15 9.96 3.94
N ASN A 48 10.27 10.98 4.01
CA ASN A 48 10.57 12.31 3.48
C ASN A 48 11.70 13.00 4.25
N GLY A 49 11.82 12.73 5.55
CA GLY A 49 12.93 13.19 6.39
C GLY A 49 14.23 12.39 6.24
N GLN A 50 14.22 11.30 5.47
CA GLN A 50 15.35 10.35 5.35
C GLN A 50 15.77 9.74 6.69
N GLU A 51 14.81 9.54 7.60
CA GLU A 51 14.98 8.91 8.91
C GLU A 51 14.97 7.39 8.73
N GLU A 52 16.09 6.85 8.26
CA GLU A 52 16.20 5.46 7.79
C GLU A 52 15.77 4.37 8.79
N PRO A 53 16.16 4.42 10.08
CA PRO A 53 15.73 3.42 11.06
C PRO A 53 14.22 3.41 11.26
N ASP A 54 13.62 4.59 11.37
CA ASP A 54 12.18 4.75 11.62
C ASP A 54 11.37 4.43 10.36
N THR A 55 11.87 4.81 9.19
CA THR A 55 11.28 4.45 7.90
C THR A 55 11.18 2.93 7.75
N GLY A 56 12.26 2.20 8.03
CA GLY A 56 12.26 0.74 8.01
C GLY A 56 11.33 0.11 9.05
N MET A 57 11.27 0.67 10.26
CA MET A 57 10.36 0.22 11.31
C MET A 57 8.89 0.35 10.89
N TYR A 58 8.47 1.54 10.45
CA TYR A 58 7.08 1.76 10.02
C TYR A 58 6.75 1.00 8.74
N PHE A 59 7.68 0.86 7.79
CA PHE A 59 7.51 0.04 6.60
C PHE A 59 7.15 -1.41 6.96
N ASN A 60 7.92 -2.02 7.87
CA ASN A 60 7.67 -3.39 8.32
C ASN A 60 6.36 -3.51 9.10
N LYS A 61 5.99 -2.49 9.89
CA LYS A 61 4.70 -2.44 10.59
C LYS A 61 3.52 -2.39 9.61
N LEU A 62 3.62 -1.59 8.54
CA LEU A 62 2.61 -1.53 7.47
C LEU A 62 2.49 -2.84 6.68
N ARG A 63 3.61 -3.53 6.43
CA ARG A 63 3.61 -4.88 5.86
C ARG A 63 2.86 -5.86 6.76
N ALA A 64 3.11 -5.83 8.07
CA ALA A 64 2.38 -6.66 9.03
C ALA A 64 0.87 -6.35 9.05
N TYR A 65 0.46 -5.07 9.10
CA TYR A 65 -0.96 -4.70 9.00
C TYR A 65 -1.61 -5.24 7.72
N SER A 66 -0.90 -5.16 6.60
CA SER A 66 -1.40 -5.64 5.31
C SER A 66 -1.57 -7.16 5.28
N ASP A 67 -0.68 -7.90 5.94
CA ASP A 67 -0.77 -9.36 6.04
C ASP A 67 -1.95 -9.78 6.94
N PHE A 68 -2.24 -9.03 8.01
CA PHE A 68 -3.43 -9.25 8.86
C PHE A 68 -4.76 -8.84 8.20
N ALA A 69 -4.72 -7.92 7.22
CA ALA A 69 -5.91 -7.46 6.52
C ALA A 69 -6.40 -8.44 5.43
N LEU A 70 -5.66 -9.53 5.16
CA LEU A 70 -6.03 -10.54 4.18
C LEU A 70 -7.31 -11.29 4.59
N GLU A 71 -8.29 -11.37 3.67
CA GLU A 71 -9.47 -12.22 3.82
C GLU A 71 -9.12 -13.64 3.36
N VAL A 72 -9.28 -14.64 4.24
CA VAL A 72 -9.00 -16.06 3.94
C VAL A 72 -10.32 -16.85 3.81
N PRO A 73 -10.53 -17.61 2.72
CA PRO A 73 -9.60 -17.83 1.61
C PRO A 73 -9.47 -16.61 0.69
N CYS A 74 -8.24 -16.30 0.25
CA CYS A 74 -7.99 -15.20 -0.68
C CYS A 74 -8.75 -15.43 -2.00
N ASN A 75 -9.28 -14.35 -2.59
CA ASN A 75 -10.01 -14.41 -3.85
C ASN A 75 -9.34 -13.51 -4.91
N PRO A 76 -8.37 -14.04 -5.69
CA PRO A 76 -7.62 -13.26 -6.67
C PRO A 76 -8.48 -12.64 -7.77
N ALA A 77 -9.58 -13.30 -8.15
CA ALA A 77 -10.50 -12.77 -9.16
C ALA A 77 -11.22 -11.53 -8.64
N LYS A 78 -11.77 -11.59 -7.42
CA LYS A 78 -12.38 -10.45 -6.75
C LYS A 78 -11.36 -9.32 -6.54
N THR A 79 -10.17 -9.62 -6.03
CA THR A 79 -9.10 -8.61 -5.83
C THR A 79 -8.79 -7.87 -7.13
N ARG A 80 -8.67 -8.59 -8.26
CA ARG A 80 -8.45 -7.98 -9.57
C ARG A 80 -9.61 -7.08 -9.99
N THR A 81 -10.85 -7.57 -9.89
CA THR A 81 -12.04 -6.79 -10.23
C THR A 81 -12.13 -5.51 -9.40
N ASP A 82 -11.99 -5.63 -8.08
CA ASP A 82 -12.09 -4.50 -7.15
C ASP A 82 -10.98 -3.47 -7.40
N MET A 83 -9.75 -3.93 -7.66
CA MET A 83 -8.61 -3.05 -7.92
C MET A 83 -8.70 -2.34 -9.26
N THR A 84 -9.16 -3.03 -10.31
CA THR A 84 -9.43 -2.39 -11.60
C THR A 84 -10.52 -1.33 -11.45
N ALA A 85 -11.63 -1.64 -10.80
CA ALA A 85 -12.72 -0.69 -10.58
C ALA A 85 -12.28 0.52 -9.75
N LEU A 86 -11.45 0.31 -8.71
CA LEU A 86 -10.88 1.40 -7.92
C LEU A 86 -10.01 2.30 -8.78
N LEU A 87 -9.03 1.75 -9.50
CA LEU A 87 -8.07 2.54 -10.28
C LEU A 87 -8.72 3.26 -11.47
N ASP A 88 -9.70 2.64 -12.13
CA ASP A 88 -10.46 3.25 -13.24
C ASP A 88 -11.33 4.42 -12.78
N SER A 89 -11.67 4.48 -11.49
CA SER A 89 -12.45 5.58 -10.89
C SER A 89 -11.60 6.79 -10.47
N LEU A 90 -10.27 6.66 -10.45
CA LEU A 90 -9.38 7.71 -9.98
C LEU A 90 -9.20 8.81 -11.03
N SER A 91 -9.05 10.04 -10.56
CA SER A 91 -8.55 11.13 -11.40
C SER A 91 -7.07 10.91 -11.76
N ASP A 92 -6.60 11.55 -12.83
CA ASP A 92 -5.19 11.47 -13.24
C ASP A 92 -4.23 11.89 -12.12
N SER A 93 -4.60 12.90 -11.32
CA SER A 93 -3.78 13.35 -10.18
C SER A 93 -3.74 12.33 -9.05
N ALA A 94 -4.87 11.69 -8.74
CA ALA A 94 -4.92 10.64 -7.72
C ALA A 94 -4.14 9.41 -8.16
N LEU A 95 -4.24 9.03 -9.44
CA LEU A 95 -3.48 7.93 -10.03
C LEU A 95 -1.96 8.22 -10.03
N ALA A 96 -1.54 9.43 -10.37
CA ALA A 96 -0.14 9.84 -10.32
C ALA A 96 0.42 9.82 -8.89
N SER A 97 -0.35 10.29 -7.91
CA SER A 97 0.01 10.22 -6.49
C SER A 97 0.16 8.77 -6.01
N LEU A 98 -0.76 7.88 -6.42
CA LEU A 98 -0.69 6.46 -6.10
C LEU A 98 0.53 5.79 -6.74
N ASP A 99 0.86 6.11 -7.99
CA ASP A 99 2.06 5.57 -8.65
C ASP A 99 3.34 6.01 -7.93
N ALA A 100 3.44 7.29 -7.52
CA ALA A 100 4.58 7.79 -6.75
C ALA A 100 4.75 7.04 -5.41
N GLN A 101 3.66 6.86 -4.65
CA GLN A 101 3.67 6.04 -3.43
C GLN A 101 4.06 4.58 -3.73
N PHE A 102 3.63 4.03 -4.86
CA PHE A 102 3.99 2.68 -5.27
C PHE A 102 5.49 2.54 -5.64
N GLN A 103 6.10 3.56 -6.25
CA GLN A 103 7.55 3.55 -6.47
C GLN A 103 8.32 3.61 -5.15
N HIS A 104 7.87 4.44 -4.20
CA HIS A 104 8.43 4.48 -2.85
C HIS A 104 8.37 3.11 -2.16
N PHE A 105 7.21 2.46 -2.23
CA PHE A 105 7.06 1.09 -1.75
C PHE A 105 8.06 0.13 -2.39
N LYS A 106 8.28 0.20 -3.71
CA LYS A 106 9.23 -0.69 -4.39
C LYS A 106 10.67 -0.48 -3.93
N GLU A 107 11.09 0.78 -3.80
CA GLU A 107 12.42 1.13 -3.29
C GLU A 107 12.63 0.60 -1.87
N ASP A 108 11.65 0.87 -0.99
CA ASP A 108 11.74 0.51 0.42
C ASP A 108 11.56 -1.00 0.63
N TYR A 109 10.76 -1.65 -0.20
CA TYR A 109 10.65 -3.11 -0.21
C TYR A 109 12.00 -3.74 -0.53
N GLN A 110 12.70 -3.28 -1.58
CA GLN A 110 14.04 -3.78 -1.89
C GLN A 110 15.03 -3.54 -0.74
N LYS A 111 14.90 -2.43 -0.03
CA LYS A 111 15.80 -2.02 1.05
C LYS A 111 15.57 -2.77 2.36
N TYR A 112 14.31 -2.93 2.79
CA TYR A 112 13.96 -3.41 4.12
C TYR A 112 13.42 -4.85 4.15
N SER A 113 13.10 -5.46 2.99
CA SER A 113 12.66 -6.87 2.94
C SER A 113 13.80 -7.88 2.79
N ALA A 114 15.05 -7.42 2.69
CA ALA A 114 16.24 -8.27 2.70
C ALA A 114 16.65 -8.62 4.14
N LEU A 115 15.84 -9.46 4.81
CA LEU A 115 16.21 -10.19 6.01
C LEU A 115 15.81 -11.66 5.83
#